data_AF-A0A356FWP4-F1
#
_entry.id   AF-A0A356FWP4-F1
#
_cell.length_a   1.000
_cell.length_b   1.000
_cell.length_c   1.000
_cell.angle_alpha   90.00
_cell.angle_beta   90.00
_cell.angle_gamma   90.00
#
_symmetry.space_group_name_H-M   'P 1'
#
loop_
_entity.id
_entity.type
_entity.pdbx_description
1 polymer ?
#
loop_
_entity_poly.entity_id
_entity_poly.type
_entity_poly.pdbx_seq_one_letter_code
_entity_poly.pdbx_strand_id
1 'polypeptide(L)'
;MFKRLILCALMLFSTACVLLPSDTLDAERTDVDRGRAAFERANYAQALEFLVPEAEKGDMDAQYTVGLIYRFGLIGEINSYLAQKYLLMAANQGHYAAQEQLAFLYSEPYQPLYNPIDAYHWYKVISARSSAYQAKLDDLHWYLKSRGLLEKAEKLPIPKEQRYHGINYNSLFFYR
;
A
#
# COMPACT_ATOMS: atom_id res chain seq x y z
N MET A 1 -56.16 -3.60 49.04
CA MET A 1 -56.55 -2.64 47.99
C MET A 1 -55.92 -1.31 48.38
N PHE A 2 -55.17 -0.54 47.60
CA PHE A 2 -54.76 -0.57 46.20
C PHE A 2 -53.78 0.62 46.09
N LYS A 3 -52.61 0.43 45.45
CA LYS A 3 -51.75 1.48 44.87
C LYS A 3 -51.01 2.41 45.86
N ARG A 4 -49.69 2.31 45.99
CA ARG A 4 -48.66 2.78 45.03
C ARG A 4 -48.72 4.29 44.80
N LEU A 5 -47.91 5.01 45.58
CA LEU A 5 -47.25 6.28 45.26
C LEU A 5 -45.86 6.12 45.89
N ILE A 6 -44.88 5.41 45.31
CA ILE A 6 -44.08 5.76 44.13
C ILE A 6 -43.95 7.28 43.97
N LEU A 7 -43.21 7.93 44.87
CA LEU A 7 -42.52 9.18 44.58
C LEU A 7 -41.47 9.47 45.66
N CYS A 8 -40.38 8.69 45.65
CA CYS A 8 -39.07 9.11 46.18
C CYS A 8 -38.00 8.42 45.32
N ALA A 9 -38.08 8.71 44.04
CA ALA A 9 -36.92 8.69 43.18
C ALA A 9 -36.17 10.02 43.40
N LEU A 10 -34.84 9.98 43.36
CA LEU A 10 -33.92 11.12 43.13
C LEU A 10 -33.73 12.01 44.39
N MET A 11 -32.56 12.20 44.99
CA MET A 11 -31.18 11.91 44.62
C MET A 11 -30.34 11.80 45.91
N LEU A 12 -29.94 10.59 46.30
CA LEU A 12 -28.85 10.36 47.26
C LEU A 12 -27.75 9.49 46.62
N PHE A 13 -27.48 9.72 45.34
CA PHE A 13 -26.19 9.37 44.75
C PHE A 13 -25.44 10.67 44.50
N SER A 14 -25.03 11.28 45.61
CA SER A 14 -23.96 12.27 45.63
C SER A 14 -22.76 11.62 44.97
N THR A 15 -22.53 12.00 43.72
CA THR A 15 -21.23 12.07 43.06
C THR A 15 -20.21 11.05 43.59
N ALA A 16 -20.50 9.76 43.35
CA ALA A 16 -19.42 8.90 42.92
C ALA A 16 -19.00 9.47 41.56
N CYS A 17 -18.14 10.50 41.62
CA CYS A 17 -17.26 10.84 40.54
C CYS A 17 -16.48 9.55 40.33
N VAL A 18 -17.02 8.68 39.47
CA VAL A 18 -16.27 7.58 38.91
C VAL A 18 -15.18 8.29 38.15
N LEU A 19 -14.06 8.52 38.83
CA LEU A 19 -12.76 8.61 38.22
C LEU A 19 -12.58 7.27 37.53
N LEU A 20 -13.21 7.14 36.36
CA LEU A 20 -12.72 6.24 35.35
C LEU A 20 -11.28 6.70 35.16
N PRO A 21 -10.28 5.83 35.39
CA PRO A 21 -8.92 6.18 35.01
C PRO A 21 -8.98 6.63 33.55
N SER A 22 -8.41 7.80 33.27
CA SER A 22 -8.26 8.35 31.91
C SER A 22 -7.41 7.47 30.99
N ASP A 23 -7.02 6.29 31.47
CA ASP A 23 -6.05 5.38 30.89
C ASP A 23 -6.68 4.42 29.86
N THR A 24 -7.95 4.57 29.50
CA THR A 24 -8.59 3.75 28.45
C THR A 24 -8.49 4.34 27.04
N LEU A 25 -7.76 5.45 26.85
CA LEU A 25 -7.47 6.01 25.52
C LEU A 25 -6.20 5.45 24.88
N ASP A 26 -5.42 4.62 25.59
CA ASP A 26 -4.43 3.74 24.97
C ASP A 26 -5.11 2.43 24.54
N ALA A 27 -6.19 2.54 23.76
CA ALA A 27 -6.67 1.42 22.97
C ALA A 27 -5.46 0.87 22.19
N GLU A 28 -5.11 -0.38 22.47
CA GLU A 28 -3.93 -1.11 22.01
C GLU A 28 -3.42 -0.64 20.64
N ARG A 29 -2.47 0.31 20.64
CA ARG A 29 -1.99 0.90 19.39
C ARG A 29 -1.24 -0.17 18.61
N THR A 30 -1.79 -0.55 17.45
CA THR A 30 -1.21 -1.61 16.62
C THR A 30 0.18 -1.22 16.12
N ASP A 31 1.00 -2.20 15.75
CA ASP A 31 2.30 -1.94 15.12
C ASP A 31 2.16 -1.11 13.84
N VAL A 32 1.09 -1.34 13.07
CA VAL A 32 0.76 -0.52 11.90
C VAL A 32 0.54 0.95 12.28
N ASP A 33 -0.19 1.23 13.36
CA ASP A 33 -0.45 2.60 13.82
C ASP A 33 0.80 3.28 14.39
N ARG A 34 1.70 2.52 15.02
CA ARG A 34 3.00 3.02 15.48
C ARG A 34 3.91 3.34 14.30
N GLY A 35 3.99 2.42 13.35
CA GLY A 35 4.76 2.55 12.12
C GLY A 35 4.30 3.71 11.24
N ARG A 36 2.99 3.86 11.04
CA ARG A 36 2.39 4.99 10.30
C ARG A 36 2.70 6.33 10.96
N ALA A 37 2.58 6.41 12.28
CA ALA A 37 2.93 7.64 12.99
C ALA A 37 4.43 7.97 12.95
N ALA A 38 5.30 6.95 12.94
CA ALA A 38 6.72 7.15 12.70
C ALA A 38 6.99 7.67 11.27
N PHE A 39 6.31 7.12 10.27
CA PHE A 39 6.39 7.58 8.88
C PHE A 39 5.96 9.04 8.73
N GLU A 40 4.83 9.42 9.32
CA GLU A 40 4.32 10.81 9.30
C GLU A 40 5.28 11.82 9.96
N ARG A 41 6.06 11.36 10.94
CA ARG A 41 7.11 12.15 11.61
C ARG A 41 8.46 12.11 10.88
N ALA A 42 8.49 11.53 9.68
CA ALA A 42 9.70 11.28 8.90
C ALA A 42 10.76 10.43 9.63
N ASN A 43 10.37 9.64 10.63
CA ASN A 43 11.24 8.65 11.27
C ASN A 43 11.11 7.31 10.54
N TYR A 44 11.65 7.26 9.32
CA TYR A 44 11.44 6.15 8.40
C TYR A 44 12.12 4.85 8.84
N ALA A 45 13.25 4.92 9.53
CA ALA A 45 13.91 3.74 10.09
C ALA A 45 13.01 3.07 11.15
N GLN A 46 12.48 3.85 12.08
CA GLN A 46 11.52 3.36 13.07
C GLN A 46 10.20 2.91 12.42
N ALA A 47 9.75 3.58 11.35
CA ALA A 47 8.59 3.14 10.60
C ALA A 47 8.82 1.72 10.04
N LEU A 48 9.99 1.44 9.46
CA LEU A 48 10.31 0.10 8.97
C LEU A 48 10.37 -0.95 10.09
N GLU A 49 10.87 -0.62 11.27
CA GLU A 49 10.90 -1.55 12.42
C GLU A 49 9.51 -2.08 12.77
N PHE A 50 8.50 -1.21 12.73
CA PHE A 50 7.12 -1.61 13.00
C PHE A 50 6.40 -2.18 11.76
N LEU A 51 6.64 -1.62 10.58
CA LEU A 51 5.83 -1.94 9.39
C LEU A 51 6.32 -3.17 8.63
N VAL A 52 7.62 -3.48 8.62
CA VAL A 52 8.11 -4.65 7.87
C VAL A 52 7.51 -5.95 8.41
N PRO A 53 7.47 -6.22 9.73
CA PRO A 53 6.82 -7.43 10.25
C PRO A 53 5.35 -7.54 9.85
N GLU A 54 4.60 -6.44 9.92
CA GLU A 54 3.18 -6.39 9.54
C GLU A 54 2.98 -6.57 8.03
N ALA A 55 3.87 -5.97 7.22
CA ALA A 55 3.85 -6.16 5.78
C ALA A 55 4.07 -7.62 5.37
N GLU A 56 5.00 -8.32 6.06
CA GLU A 56 5.25 -9.75 5.85
C GLU A 56 4.11 -10.64 6.37
N LYS A 57 3.33 -10.18 7.36
CA LYS A 57 2.08 -10.84 7.81
C LYS A 57 0.90 -10.65 6.84
N GLY A 58 1.05 -9.79 5.83
CA GLY A 58 0.02 -9.54 4.83
C GLY A 58 -0.70 -8.21 4.98
N ASP A 59 -0.33 -7.35 5.93
CA ASP A 59 -0.99 -6.06 6.10
C ASP A 59 -0.76 -5.17 4.87
N MET A 60 -1.86 -4.82 4.21
CA MET A 60 -1.86 -4.14 2.92
C MET A 60 -1.34 -2.69 3.02
N ASP A 61 -1.63 -1.99 4.11
CA ASP A 61 -1.22 -0.60 4.33
C ASP A 61 0.26 -0.52 4.73
N ALA A 62 0.73 -1.47 5.53
CA ALA A 62 2.14 -1.64 5.86
C ALA A 62 2.96 -1.96 4.62
N GLN A 63 2.50 -2.91 3.78
CA GLN A 63 3.14 -3.20 2.48
C GLN A 63 3.24 -1.96 1.60
N TYR A 64 2.16 -1.19 1.46
CA TYR A 64 2.19 0.05 0.70
C TYR A 64 3.21 1.05 1.27
N THR A 65 3.17 1.29 2.57
CA THR A 65 4.04 2.27 3.24
C THR A 65 5.51 1.88 3.16
N VAL A 66 5.85 0.61 3.40
CA VAL A 66 7.21 0.08 3.22
C VAL A 66 7.66 0.25 1.75
N GLY A 67 6.77 -0.02 0.80
CA GLY A 67 7.02 0.21 -0.63
C GLY A 67 7.37 1.67 -0.94
N LEU A 68 6.68 2.64 -0.35
CA LEU A 68 6.99 4.07 -0.52
C LEU A 68 8.35 4.45 0.07
N ILE A 69 8.68 3.94 1.25
CA ILE A 69 9.98 4.20 1.90
C ILE A 69 11.13 3.83 0.96
N TYR A 70 11.05 2.66 0.34
CA TYR A 70 12.08 2.21 -0.61
C TYR A 70 12.00 2.90 -1.97
N ARG A 71 10.80 3.22 -2.49
CA ARG A 71 10.62 3.90 -3.78
C ARG A 71 11.31 5.26 -3.78
N PHE A 72 11.17 6.00 -2.68
CA PHE A 72 11.67 7.37 -2.57
C PHE A 72 13.01 7.48 -1.83
N GLY A 73 13.62 6.36 -1.42
CA GLY A 73 14.91 6.37 -0.72
C GLY A 73 14.83 7.09 0.62
N LEU A 74 13.72 6.99 1.36
CA LEU A 74 13.51 7.75 2.59
C LEU A 74 14.44 7.35 3.74
N ILE A 75 15.15 6.23 3.59
CA ILE A 75 16.18 5.75 4.53
C ILE A 75 17.59 5.74 3.92
N GLY A 76 17.82 6.45 2.81
CA GLY A 76 19.11 6.49 2.12
C GLY A 76 18.94 6.49 0.60
N GLU A 77 19.35 5.42 -0.05
CA GLU A 77 19.25 5.30 -1.51
C GLU A 77 17.91 4.67 -1.92
N ILE A 78 17.46 5.03 -3.13
CA ILE A 78 16.29 4.41 -3.75
C ILE A 78 16.56 2.93 -3.95
N ASN A 79 15.63 2.08 -3.52
CA ASN A 79 15.65 0.66 -3.78
C ASN A 79 14.39 0.25 -4.55
N SER A 80 14.44 0.41 -5.88
CA SER A 80 13.32 0.13 -6.79
C SER A 80 12.84 -1.31 -6.70
N TYR A 81 13.73 -2.26 -6.39
CA TYR A 81 13.40 -3.68 -6.25
C TYR A 81 12.58 -3.98 -4.99
N LEU A 82 13.00 -3.46 -3.83
CA LEU A 82 12.21 -3.59 -2.61
C LEU A 82 10.90 -2.81 -2.71
N ALA A 83 10.92 -1.63 -3.35
CA ALA A 83 9.70 -0.90 -3.65
C ALA A 83 8.72 -1.76 -4.47
N GLN A 84 9.18 -2.35 -5.57
CA GLN A 84 8.38 -3.25 -6.41
C GLN A 84 7.84 -4.44 -5.61
N LYS A 85 8.67 -5.09 -4.80
CA LYS A 85 8.26 -6.24 -3.96
C LYS A 85 7.06 -5.87 -3.10
N TYR A 86 7.20 -4.85 -2.24
CA TYR A 86 6.16 -4.49 -1.28
C TYR A 86 4.93 -3.86 -1.95
N LEU A 87 5.13 -3.06 -3.00
CA LEU A 87 4.02 -2.49 -3.76
C LEU A 87 3.23 -3.58 -4.52
N LEU A 88 3.88 -4.61 -5.05
CA LEU A 88 3.18 -5.75 -5.67
C LEU A 88 2.34 -6.52 -4.66
N MET A 89 2.86 -6.73 -3.44
CA MET A 89 2.09 -7.39 -2.39
C MET A 89 0.80 -6.61 -2.09
N ALA A 90 0.89 -5.29 -1.88
CA ALA A 90 -0.29 -4.45 -1.63
C ALA A 90 -1.22 -4.38 -2.85
N ALA A 91 -0.67 -4.23 -4.05
CA ALA A 91 -1.44 -4.12 -5.29
C ALA A 91 -2.20 -5.40 -5.63
N ASN A 92 -1.62 -6.57 -5.33
CA ASN A 92 -2.25 -7.88 -5.49
C ASN A 92 -3.46 -8.07 -4.55
N GLN A 93 -3.49 -7.35 -3.41
CA GLN A 93 -4.64 -7.29 -2.51
C GLN A 93 -5.68 -6.23 -2.93
N GLY A 94 -5.41 -5.46 -3.99
CA GLY A 94 -6.31 -4.46 -4.53
C GLY A 94 -6.04 -3.01 -4.08
N HIS A 95 -4.93 -2.77 -3.36
CA HIS A 95 -4.56 -1.44 -2.86
C HIS A 95 -4.34 -0.45 -4.01
N TYR A 96 -5.29 0.46 -4.23
CA TYR A 96 -5.31 1.32 -5.41
C TYR A 96 -4.06 2.20 -5.53
N ALA A 97 -3.63 2.83 -4.43
CA ALA A 97 -2.44 3.66 -4.47
C ALA A 97 -1.18 2.81 -4.76
N ALA A 98 -1.12 1.54 -4.35
CA ALA A 98 0.04 0.70 -4.69
C ALA A 98 0.06 0.36 -6.19
N GLN A 99 -1.11 0.14 -6.79
CA GLN A 99 -1.26 -0.06 -8.24
C GLN A 99 -0.80 1.17 -9.02
N GLU A 100 -1.13 2.37 -8.52
CA GLU A 100 -0.67 3.64 -9.08
C GLU A 100 0.86 3.77 -8.98
N GLN A 101 1.43 3.50 -7.81
CA GLN A 101 2.88 3.57 -7.62
C GLN A 101 3.63 2.59 -8.52
N LEU A 102 3.08 1.40 -8.78
CA LEU A 102 3.65 0.45 -9.74
C LEU A 102 3.58 0.98 -11.18
N ALA A 103 2.46 1.60 -11.59
CA ALA A 103 2.35 2.21 -12.91
C ALA A 103 3.46 3.27 -13.13
N PHE A 104 3.74 4.09 -12.12
CA PHE A 104 4.85 5.03 -12.16
C PHE A 104 6.21 4.33 -12.18
N LEU A 105 6.45 3.39 -11.27
CA LEU A 105 7.72 2.67 -11.16
C LEU A 105 8.15 2.00 -12.48
N TYR A 106 7.20 1.42 -13.22
CA TYR A 106 7.48 0.79 -14.52
C TYR A 106 7.57 1.76 -15.69
N SER A 107 7.08 3.00 -15.55
CA SER A 107 7.03 3.98 -16.66
C SER A 107 8.16 4.99 -16.67
N GLU A 108 9.01 5.01 -15.64
CA GLU A 108 10.17 5.88 -15.51
C GLU A 108 11.38 5.31 -16.28
N PRO A 109 11.78 5.88 -17.45
CA PRO A 109 12.79 5.29 -18.34
C PRO A 109 14.19 5.17 -17.75
N TYR A 110 14.48 5.93 -16.69
CA TYR A 110 15.79 5.99 -16.04
C TYR A 110 15.90 5.04 -14.83
N GLN A 111 14.82 4.34 -14.46
CA GLN A 111 14.81 3.39 -13.36
C GLN A 111 15.21 1.98 -13.84
N PRO A 112 15.88 1.16 -13.00
CA PRO A 112 16.20 -0.24 -13.34
C PRO A 112 14.99 -1.11 -13.68
N LEU A 113 13.80 -0.69 -13.27
CA LEU A 113 12.54 -1.39 -13.48
C LEU A 113 11.71 -0.86 -14.65
N TYR A 114 12.23 0.04 -15.48
CA TYR A 114 11.50 0.51 -16.66
C TYR A 114 10.99 -0.66 -17.52
N ASN A 115 9.67 -0.77 -17.64
CA ASN A 115 9.02 -1.77 -18.48
C ASN A 115 7.69 -1.20 -19.00
N PRO A 116 7.62 -0.75 -20.27
CA PRO A 116 6.42 -0.13 -20.83
C PRO A 116 5.24 -1.11 -20.95
N ILE A 117 5.49 -2.43 -21.00
CA ILE A 117 4.43 -3.44 -21.00
C ILE A 117 3.80 -3.54 -19.61
N ASP A 118 4.62 -3.68 -18.56
CA ASP A 118 4.12 -3.74 -17.18
C ASP A 118 3.45 -2.41 -16.78
N ALA A 119 4.00 -1.27 -17.23
CA ALA A 119 3.36 0.03 -17.07
C ALA A 119 1.98 0.07 -17.73
N TYR A 120 1.85 -0.37 -18.99
CA TYR A 120 0.58 -0.42 -19.71
C TYR A 120 -0.49 -1.23 -18.95
N HIS A 121 -0.09 -2.36 -18.37
CA HIS A 121 -0.96 -3.19 -17.55
C HIS A 121 -1.49 -2.45 -16.31
N TRP A 122 -0.60 -1.82 -15.53
CA TRP A 122 -1.01 -1.09 -14.34
C TRP A 122 -1.81 0.17 -14.68
N TYR A 123 -1.44 0.89 -15.74
CA TYR A 123 -2.21 2.04 -16.24
C TYR A 123 -3.62 1.66 -16.65
N LYS A 124 -3.80 0.49 -17.30
CA LYS A 124 -5.12 -0.03 -17.64
C LYS A 124 -5.98 -0.30 -16.40
N VAL A 125 -5.39 -0.85 -15.33
CA VAL A 125 -6.10 -1.08 -14.06
C VAL A 125 -6.53 0.23 -13.43
N ILE A 126 -5.62 1.21 -13.30
CA ILE A 126 -5.93 2.45 -12.59
C ILE A 126 -6.83 3.39 -13.41
N SER A 127 -6.75 3.35 -14.74
CA SER A 127 -7.60 4.14 -15.65
C SER A 127 -9.05 3.70 -15.62
N ALA A 128 -9.32 2.42 -15.32
CA ALA A 128 -10.67 1.91 -15.12
C ALA A 128 -11.36 2.52 -13.89
N ARG A 129 -10.60 3.09 -12.94
CA ARG A 129 -11.10 3.75 -11.73
C ARG A 129 -10.98 5.27 -11.76
N SER A 130 -10.02 5.82 -12.52
CA SER A 130 -9.78 7.25 -12.64
C SER A 130 -9.36 7.63 -14.05
N SER A 131 -10.13 8.50 -14.70
CA SER A 131 -9.83 9.00 -16.05
C SER A 131 -8.55 9.86 -16.11
N ALA A 132 -8.00 10.27 -14.96
CA ALA A 132 -6.76 11.04 -14.88
C ALA A 132 -5.55 10.34 -15.54
N TYR A 133 -5.59 9.01 -15.64
CA TYR A 133 -4.52 8.21 -16.24
C TYR A 133 -4.77 7.78 -17.69
N GLN A 134 -5.92 8.16 -18.28
CA GLN A 134 -6.30 7.72 -19.62
C GLN A 134 -5.29 8.18 -20.67
N ALA A 135 -4.85 9.44 -20.62
CA ALA A 135 -3.85 9.96 -21.55
C ALA A 135 -2.54 9.15 -21.50
N LYS A 136 -2.10 8.76 -20.30
CA LYS A 136 -0.89 7.97 -20.11
C LYS A 136 -1.04 6.54 -20.64
N LEU A 137 -2.24 5.96 -20.49
CA LEU A 137 -2.59 4.67 -21.08
C LEU A 137 -2.57 4.73 -22.62
N ASP A 138 -3.14 5.78 -23.20
CA ASP A 138 -3.19 5.99 -24.65
C ASP A 138 -1.79 6.19 -25.24
N ASP A 139 -0.94 6.97 -24.57
CA ASP A 139 0.47 7.16 -24.94
C ASP A 139 1.23 5.83 -24.96
N LEU A 140 1.06 5.01 -23.93
CA LEU A 140 1.68 3.68 -23.85
C LEU A 140 1.12 2.74 -24.92
N HIS A 141 -0.18 2.78 -25.19
CA HIS A 141 -0.79 2.00 -26.26
C HIS A 141 -0.17 2.33 -27.61
N TRP A 142 -0.07 3.63 -27.95
CA TRP A 142 0.55 4.09 -29.19
C TRP A 142 2.03 3.69 -29.26
N TYR A 143 2.77 3.90 -28.17
CA TYR A 143 4.18 3.54 -28.07
C TYR A 143 4.39 2.04 -28.31
N LEU A 144 3.64 1.18 -27.63
CA LEU A 144 3.73 -0.28 -27.78
C LEU A 144 3.35 -0.72 -29.20
N LYS A 145 2.33 -0.10 -29.80
CA LYS A 145 1.92 -0.37 -31.18
C LYS A 145 3.02 -0.02 -32.18
N SER A 146 3.64 1.17 -32.04
CA SER A 146 4.71 1.63 -32.93
C SER A 146 5.96 0.73 -32.91
N ARG A 147 6.17 0.01 -31.80
CA ARG A 147 7.29 -0.92 -31.60
C ARG A 147 6.94 -2.38 -31.89
N GLY A 148 5.71 -2.68 -32.30
CA GLY A 148 5.24 -4.07 -32.49
C GLY A 148 5.13 -4.87 -31.18
N LEU A 149 5.02 -4.18 -30.03
CA LEU A 149 4.95 -4.80 -28.70
C LEU A 149 3.51 -4.89 -28.16
N LEU A 150 2.53 -4.23 -28.80
CA LEU A 150 1.16 -4.18 -28.30
C LEU A 150 0.51 -5.56 -28.18
N GLU A 151 0.64 -6.42 -29.20
CA GLU A 151 0.07 -7.78 -29.16
C GLU A 151 0.67 -8.60 -28.01
N LYS A 152 1.99 -8.47 -27.79
CA LYS A 152 2.67 -9.11 -26.64
C LYS A 152 2.11 -8.57 -25.32
N ALA A 153 1.93 -7.26 -25.20
CA ALA A 153 1.37 -6.65 -24.01
C ALA A 153 -0.06 -7.14 -23.75
N GLU A 154 -0.92 -7.19 -24.76
CA GLU A 154 -2.32 -7.62 -24.59
C GLU A 154 -2.47 -9.09 -24.16
N LYS A 155 -1.51 -9.95 -24.52
CA LYS A 155 -1.49 -11.37 -24.14
C LYS A 155 -0.88 -11.63 -22.77
N LEU A 156 0.00 -10.76 -22.28
CA LEU A 156 0.68 -10.98 -21.00
C LEU A 156 -0.26 -10.65 -19.82
N PRO A 157 -0.18 -11.41 -18.72
CA PRO A 157 -0.89 -11.05 -17.50
C PRO A 157 -0.18 -9.89 -16.80
N ILE A 158 -0.95 -9.15 -16.00
CA ILE A 158 -0.41 -8.16 -15.04
C ILE A 158 0.65 -8.87 -14.18
N PRO A 159 1.84 -8.28 -14.00
CA PRO A 159 2.89 -8.88 -13.16
C PRO A 159 2.39 -9.04 -11.72
N LYS A 160 2.48 -10.26 -11.19
CA LYS A 160 2.13 -10.59 -9.80
C LYS A 160 3.35 -10.74 -8.89
N GLU A 161 4.55 -10.65 -9.46
CA GLU A 161 5.82 -10.95 -8.81
C GLU A 161 6.92 -10.03 -9.34
N GLN A 162 8.05 -10.01 -8.62
CA GLN A 162 9.18 -9.16 -8.91
C GLN A 162 9.83 -9.53 -10.25
N ARG A 163 10.03 -8.53 -11.14
CA ARG A 163 10.62 -8.73 -12.48
C ARG A 163 11.76 -7.77 -12.74
N TYR A 164 12.79 -8.24 -13.43
CA TYR A 164 13.88 -7.46 -14.02
C TYR A 164 13.90 -7.60 -15.53
N HIS A 165 13.80 -6.49 -16.28
CA HIS A 165 13.78 -6.51 -17.75
C HIS A 165 12.81 -7.55 -18.34
N GLY A 166 11.66 -7.76 -17.68
CA GLY A 166 10.66 -8.74 -18.09
C GLY A 166 10.94 -10.20 -17.70
N ILE A 167 12.02 -10.47 -16.98
CA ILE A 167 12.36 -11.80 -16.42
C ILE A 167 12.01 -11.83 -14.94
N ASN A 168 11.33 -12.88 -14.48
CA ASN A 168 11.02 -13.07 -13.06
C ASN A 168 12.33 -13.25 -12.26
N TYR A 169 12.54 -12.42 -11.24
CA TYR A 169 13.71 -12.55 -10.35
C TYR A 169 13.80 -13.93 -9.68
N ASN A 170 12.67 -14.50 -9.27
CA ASN A 170 12.61 -15.83 -8.68
C ASN A 170 13.12 -16.88 -9.68
N SER A 171 12.78 -16.74 -10.97
CA SER A 171 13.26 -17.66 -12.01
C SER A 171 14.76 -17.58 -12.29
N LEU A 172 15.42 -16.46 -11.95
CA LEU A 172 16.87 -16.28 -12.17
C LEU A 172 17.74 -17.01 -11.14
N PHE A 173 17.21 -17.31 -9.96
CA PHE A 173 17.99 -17.86 -8.85
C PHE A 173 17.50 -19.23 -8.34
N PHE A 174 16.33 -19.71 -8.79
CA PHE A 174 15.79 -21.03 -8.42
C PHE A 174 16.11 -22.16 -9.42
N TYR A 175 17.25 -22.10 -10.12
CA TYR A 175 17.82 -23.30 -10.74
C TYR A 175 18.73 -24.02 -9.74
N ARG A 176 18.15 -24.94 -8.96
CA ARG A 176 18.82 -26.11 -8.37
C ARG A 176 17.90 -27.31 -8.48
#